data_AF-X1PTQ6-F1
#
_entry.id   AF-X1PTQ6-F1
#
_cell.length_a   1.000
_cell.length_b   1.000
_cell.length_c   1.000
_cell.angle_alpha   90.00
_cell.angle_beta   90.00
_cell.angle_gamma   90.00
#
_symmetry.space_group_name_H-M   'P 1'
#
loop_
_entity.id
_entity.type
_entity.pdbx_description
1 polymer ?
#
loop_
_entity_poly.entity_id
_entity_poly.type
_entity_poly.pdbx_seq_one_letter_code
_entity_poly.pdbx_strand_id
1 'polypeptide(L)'
;MQGFEMLHRGIINETELNMLLRALDIMPFWRDKLTQMAYRRLTRVDIRRMYGVGVLSETEVYEAYSELGYNERDARRMSDFTVKQILATQSKFTARDVITAYSKYMITRGDARTLLSEVGVRDENISFIISSAEYKREWELTESRISAIRNLYKKRVYDENVARGKLLALDLASPRVDSLMEQWYIEDKDEPPRYWTTAQTLSFIKEGLITADRGRLELSNIGYDAEHINIYMEASK
;
A
#
# COMPACT_ATOMS: atom_id res chain seq x y z
N MET A 1 -37.42 -32.73 -0.12
CA MET A 1 -38.84 -33.15 -0.29
C MET A 1 -39.61 -31.95 -0.81
N GLN A 2 -40.46 -32.12 -1.84
CA GLN A 2 -41.18 -31.00 -2.48
C GLN A 2 -42.04 -30.18 -1.49
N GLY A 3 -42.57 -30.82 -0.44
CA GLY A 3 -43.33 -30.16 0.64
C GLY A 3 -42.62 -28.99 1.31
N PHE A 4 -41.34 -29.15 1.68
CA PHE A 4 -40.57 -28.08 2.32
C PHE A 4 -40.28 -26.91 1.37
N GLU A 5 -40.08 -27.21 0.09
CA GLU A 5 -39.87 -26.16 -0.92
C GLU A 5 -41.16 -25.37 -1.16
N MET A 6 -42.32 -26.04 -1.18
CA MET A 6 -43.62 -25.38 -1.24
C MET A 6 -43.86 -24.46 -0.02
N LEU A 7 -43.49 -24.90 1.19
CA LEU A 7 -43.54 -24.08 2.40
C LEU A 7 -42.67 -22.82 2.26
N HIS A 8 -41.39 -22.97 1.89
CA HIS A 8 -40.48 -21.82 1.78
C HIS A 8 -40.88 -20.82 0.68
N ARG A 9 -41.60 -21.28 -0.34
CA ARG A 9 -42.14 -20.43 -1.42
C ARG A 9 -43.49 -19.80 -1.07
N GLY A 10 -44.07 -20.12 0.10
CA GLY A 10 -45.38 -19.64 0.53
C GLY A 10 -46.55 -20.24 -0.27
N ILE A 11 -46.34 -21.38 -0.95
CA ILE A 11 -47.39 -22.08 -1.72
C ILE A 11 -48.34 -22.81 -0.78
N ILE A 12 -47.82 -23.33 0.33
CA ILE A 12 -48.58 -23.97 1.41
C ILE A 12 -48.16 -23.39 2.76
N ASN A 13 -49.04 -23.47 3.76
CA ASN A 13 -48.74 -23.12 5.15
C ASN A 13 -48.31 -24.34 5.99
N GLU A 14 -47.94 -24.12 7.26
CA GLU A 14 -47.49 -25.19 8.16
C GLU A 14 -48.55 -26.27 8.42
N THR A 15 -49.84 -25.91 8.45
CA THR A 15 -50.94 -26.86 8.65
C THR A 15 -51.06 -27.81 7.46
N GLU A 16 -51.00 -27.27 6.24
CA GLU A 16 -51.02 -28.03 4.99
C GLU A 16 -49.76 -28.91 4.86
N LEU A 17 -48.60 -28.41 5.28
CA LEU A 17 -47.38 -29.22 5.36
C LEU A 17 -47.55 -30.38 6.34
N ASN A 18 -48.15 -30.17 7.52
CA ASN A 18 -48.39 -31.24 8.49
C ASN A 18 -49.36 -32.29 7.93
N MET A 19 -50.39 -31.88 7.17
CA MET A 19 -51.27 -32.81 6.44
C MET A 19 -50.48 -33.65 5.43
N LEU A 20 -49.56 -33.03 4.67
CA LEU A 20 -48.70 -33.74 3.72
C LEU A 20 -47.76 -34.73 4.45
N LEU A 21 -47.10 -34.30 5.52
CA LEU A 21 -46.22 -35.17 6.32
C LEU A 21 -47.00 -36.33 6.96
N ARG A 22 -48.26 -36.11 7.33
CA ARG A 22 -49.18 -37.18 7.78
C ARG A 22 -49.48 -38.18 6.68
N ALA A 23 -49.76 -37.72 5.47
CA ALA A 23 -50.04 -38.58 4.33
C ALA A 23 -48.81 -39.41 3.90
N LEU A 24 -47.60 -38.95 4.24
CA LEU A 24 -46.33 -39.67 4.06
C LEU A 24 -45.95 -40.57 5.25
N ASP A 25 -46.89 -40.83 6.17
CA ASP A 25 -46.69 -41.67 7.37
C ASP A 25 -45.53 -41.23 8.28
N ILE A 26 -45.15 -39.95 8.27
CA ILE A 26 -44.17 -39.41 9.22
C ILE A 26 -44.82 -39.28 10.59
N MET A 27 -44.19 -39.85 11.62
CA MET A 27 -44.72 -39.82 12.99
C MET A 27 -44.86 -38.38 13.51
N PRO A 28 -45.95 -38.03 14.23
CA PRO A 28 -46.19 -36.67 14.72
C PRO A 28 -45.01 -36.03 15.44
N PHE A 29 -44.29 -36.81 16.26
CA PHE A 29 -43.10 -36.35 16.99
C PHE A 29 -41.99 -35.77 16.10
N TRP A 30 -41.82 -36.28 14.87
CA TRP A 30 -40.76 -35.87 13.96
C TRP A 30 -41.15 -34.71 13.04
N ARG A 31 -42.45 -34.44 12.85
CA ARG A 31 -42.93 -33.48 11.86
C ARG A 31 -42.37 -32.09 12.12
N ASP A 32 -42.55 -31.58 13.35
CA ASP A 32 -42.08 -30.25 13.72
C ASP A 32 -40.55 -30.13 13.63
N LYS A 33 -39.82 -31.18 14.03
CA LYS A 33 -38.35 -31.23 13.97
C LYS A 33 -37.84 -31.19 12.53
N LEU A 34 -38.47 -31.96 11.64
CA LEU A 34 -38.13 -31.99 10.22
C LEU A 34 -38.49 -30.67 9.53
N THR A 35 -39.62 -30.06 9.90
CA THR A 35 -40.00 -28.73 9.42
C THR A 35 -39.00 -27.66 9.85
N GLN A 36 -38.57 -27.64 11.12
CA GLN A 36 -37.55 -26.69 11.59
C GLN A 36 -36.20 -26.89 10.89
N MET A 37 -35.80 -28.14 10.63
CA MET A 37 -34.57 -28.46 9.90
C MET A 37 -34.61 -28.02 8.43
N ALA A 38 -35.80 -27.82 7.86
CA ALA A 38 -35.94 -27.43 6.45
C ALA A 38 -35.43 -26.00 6.18
N TYR A 39 -35.50 -25.11 7.16
CA TYR A 39 -35.00 -23.74 7.03
C TYR A 39 -33.48 -23.69 6.93
N ARG A 40 -32.98 -22.80 6.08
CA ARG A 40 -31.53 -22.60 5.91
C ARG A 40 -30.97 -21.88 7.12
N ARG A 41 -29.82 -22.36 7.60
CA ARG A 41 -28.99 -21.67 8.59
C ARG A 41 -28.16 -20.57 7.92
N LEU A 42 -27.70 -19.60 8.72
CA LEU A 42 -26.80 -18.55 8.24
C LEU A 42 -25.52 -19.17 7.66
N THR A 43 -25.05 -18.66 6.53
CA THR A 43 -23.79 -19.13 5.96
C THR A 43 -22.60 -18.57 6.76
N ARG A 44 -21.45 -19.24 6.70
CA ARG A 44 -20.19 -18.73 7.33
C ARG A 44 -19.78 -17.35 6.82
N VAL A 45 -20.22 -16.96 5.62
CA VAL A 45 -19.96 -15.63 5.06
C VAL A 45 -20.90 -14.61 5.69
N ASP A 46 -22.19 -14.94 5.79
CA ASP A 46 -23.20 -14.05 6.38
C ASP A 46 -22.96 -13.85 7.87
N ILE A 47 -22.63 -14.91 8.63
CA ILE A 47 -22.26 -14.82 10.06
C ILE A 47 -21.16 -13.76 10.26
N ARG A 48 -20.09 -13.84 9.46
CA ARG A 48 -18.95 -12.91 9.54
C ARG A 48 -19.35 -11.49 9.17
N ARG A 49 -20.14 -11.31 8.12
CA ARG A 49 -20.61 -9.98 7.68
C ARG A 49 -21.54 -9.35 8.72
N MET A 50 -22.48 -10.13 9.25
CA MET A 50 -23.44 -9.71 10.27
C MET A 50 -22.74 -9.31 11.56
N TYR A 51 -21.75 -10.10 12.03
CA TYR A 51 -20.88 -9.67 13.14
C TYR A 51 -20.13 -8.38 12.79
N GLY A 52 -19.55 -8.31 11.59
CA GLY A 52 -18.82 -7.14 11.10
C GLY A 52 -19.59 -5.82 11.11
N VAL A 53 -20.91 -5.87 10.96
CA VAL A 53 -21.81 -4.71 11.00
C VAL A 53 -22.60 -4.59 12.32
N GLY A 54 -22.29 -5.41 13.32
CA GLY A 54 -22.89 -5.35 14.66
C GLY A 54 -24.29 -5.96 14.79
N VAL A 55 -24.73 -6.78 13.83
CA VAL A 55 -26.01 -7.50 13.89
C VAL A 55 -25.94 -8.72 14.80
N LEU A 56 -24.77 -9.38 14.87
CA LEU A 56 -24.52 -10.49 15.80
C LEU A 56 -23.50 -10.07 16.85
N SER A 57 -23.73 -10.52 18.08
CA SER A 57 -22.76 -10.55 19.18
C SER A 57 -21.81 -11.75 19.06
N GLU A 58 -20.73 -11.76 19.84
CA GLU A 58 -19.76 -12.87 19.85
C GLU A 58 -20.41 -14.21 20.25
N THR A 59 -21.36 -14.18 21.18
CA THR A 59 -22.13 -15.35 21.61
C THR A 59 -23.02 -15.87 20.50
N GLU A 60 -23.70 -14.99 19.77
CA GLU A 60 -24.57 -15.38 18.66
C GLU A 60 -23.77 -15.91 17.45
N VAL A 61 -22.53 -15.45 17.25
CA VAL A 61 -21.60 -16.03 16.26
C VAL A 61 -21.29 -17.49 16.61
N TYR A 62 -21.02 -17.78 17.89
CA TYR A 62 -20.77 -19.14 18.37
C TYR A 62 -21.98 -20.05 18.20
N GLU A 63 -23.17 -19.56 18.55
CA GLU A 63 -24.42 -20.29 18.36
C GLU A 63 -24.66 -20.58 16.88
N ALA A 64 -24.48 -19.60 15.99
CA ALA A 64 -24.64 -19.78 14.56
C ALA A 64 -23.67 -20.81 13.96
N TYR A 65 -22.42 -20.87 14.43
CA TYR A 65 -21.49 -21.94 14.04
C TYR A 65 -21.90 -23.31 14.59
N SER A 66 -22.45 -23.36 15.81
CA SER A 66 -22.97 -24.61 16.37
C SER A 66 -24.19 -25.12 15.57
N GLU A 67 -25.08 -24.23 15.15
CA GLU A 67 -26.23 -24.56 14.29
C GLU A 67 -25.82 -25.08 12.90
N LEU A 68 -24.62 -24.70 12.41
CA LEU A 68 -24.03 -25.26 11.19
C LEU A 68 -23.48 -26.68 11.36
N GLY A 69 -23.53 -27.23 12.58
CA GLY A 69 -23.08 -28.58 12.90
C GLY A 69 -21.60 -28.67 13.29
N TYR A 70 -20.92 -27.55 13.56
CA TYR A 70 -19.60 -27.60 14.19
C TYR A 70 -19.74 -28.13 15.63
N ASN A 71 -18.79 -28.98 16.04
CA ASN A 71 -18.67 -29.35 17.45
C ASN A 71 -18.28 -28.11 18.28
N GLU A 72 -18.48 -28.18 19.60
CA GLU A 72 -18.18 -27.08 20.53
C GLU A 72 -16.76 -26.50 20.36
N ARG A 73 -15.74 -27.36 20.26
CA ARG A 73 -14.34 -26.94 20.11
C ARG A 73 -14.16 -26.09 18.84
N ASP A 74 -14.69 -26.55 17.72
CA ASP A 74 -14.48 -25.93 16.41
C ASP A 74 -15.39 -24.71 16.23
N ALA A 75 -16.59 -24.71 16.82
CA ALA A 75 -17.47 -23.54 16.88
C ALA A 75 -16.82 -22.39 17.68
N ARG A 76 -16.20 -22.69 18.84
CA ARG A 76 -15.42 -21.69 19.61
C ARG A 76 -14.28 -21.11 18.76
N ARG A 77 -13.47 -21.96 18.13
CA ARG A 77 -12.35 -21.52 17.27
C ARG A 77 -12.79 -20.66 16.09
N MET A 78 -13.90 -21.03 15.44
CA MET A 78 -14.45 -20.27 14.31
C MET A 78 -15.00 -18.91 14.74
N SER A 79 -15.56 -18.84 15.95
CA SER A 79 -16.04 -17.60 16.55
C SER A 79 -14.88 -16.67 16.87
N ASP A 80 -13.88 -17.17 17.60
CA ASP A 80 -12.66 -16.42 17.93
C ASP A 80 -11.97 -15.89 16.67
N PHE A 81 -11.89 -16.72 15.62
CA PHE A 81 -11.33 -16.34 14.34
C PHE A 81 -12.13 -15.20 13.68
N THR A 82 -13.45 -15.32 13.65
CA THR A 82 -14.34 -14.30 13.05
C THR A 82 -14.21 -12.96 13.78
N VAL A 83 -14.23 -12.98 15.12
CA VAL A 83 -14.07 -11.80 15.97
C VAL A 83 -12.72 -11.12 15.68
N LYS A 84 -11.62 -11.87 15.79
CA LYS A 84 -10.27 -11.34 15.54
C LYS A 84 -10.11 -10.77 14.14
N GLN A 85 -10.65 -11.47 13.13
CA GLN A 85 -10.56 -11.01 11.75
C GLN A 85 -11.31 -9.69 11.53
N ILE A 86 -12.52 -9.56 12.08
CA ILE A 86 -13.32 -8.35 11.92
C ILE A 86 -12.67 -7.17 12.66
N LEU A 87 -12.23 -7.37 13.91
CA LEU A 87 -11.53 -6.33 14.67
C LEU A 87 -10.26 -5.85 13.95
N ALA A 88 -9.49 -6.77 13.38
CA ALA A 88 -8.32 -6.43 12.57
C ALA A 88 -8.67 -5.62 11.32
N THR A 89 -9.83 -5.86 10.69
CA THR A 89 -10.28 -5.04 9.55
C THR A 89 -10.86 -3.68 9.96
N GLN A 90 -11.45 -3.57 11.14
CA GLN A 90 -12.07 -2.33 11.63
C GLN A 90 -11.06 -1.31 12.13
N SER A 91 -9.91 -1.74 12.66
CA SER A 91 -8.90 -0.80 13.20
C SER A 91 -8.38 0.19 12.14
N LYS A 92 -8.56 -0.09 10.84
CA LYS A 92 -7.96 0.60 9.68
C LYS A 92 -6.42 0.74 9.76
N PHE A 93 -5.82 0.25 10.83
CA PHE A 93 -4.44 0.42 11.19
C PHE A 93 -3.78 -0.94 11.02
N THR A 94 -2.98 -1.05 9.97
CA THR A 94 -2.42 -2.32 9.51
C THR A 94 -1.00 -2.51 10.03
N ALA A 95 -0.48 -3.74 9.96
CA ALA A 95 0.94 -3.99 10.22
C ALA A 95 1.87 -3.12 9.36
N ARG A 96 1.45 -2.78 8.13
CA ARG A 96 2.19 -1.88 7.25
C ARG A 96 2.26 -0.45 7.80
N ASP A 97 1.18 0.03 8.39
CA ASP A 97 1.12 1.37 9.00
C ASP A 97 2.02 1.43 10.24
N VAL A 98 2.01 0.37 11.06
CA VAL A 98 2.92 0.24 12.22
C VAL A 98 4.38 0.27 11.77
N ILE A 99 4.74 -0.54 10.77
CA ILE A 99 6.11 -0.58 10.23
C ILE A 99 6.51 0.79 9.67
N THR A 100 5.60 1.47 8.97
CA THR A 100 5.87 2.81 8.40
C THR A 100 6.09 3.85 9.49
N ALA A 101 5.23 3.89 10.51
CA ALA A 101 5.36 4.78 11.65
C ALA A 101 6.67 4.51 12.40
N TYR A 102 7.02 3.23 12.59
CA TYR A 102 8.26 2.84 13.21
C TYR A 102 9.47 3.30 12.40
N SER A 103 9.55 2.97 11.10
CA SER A 103 10.64 3.38 10.20
C SER A 103 10.85 4.89 10.17
N LYS A 104 9.79 5.68 10.32
CA LYS A 104 9.83 7.15 10.38
C LYS A 104 10.10 7.74 11.78
N TYR A 105 10.53 6.92 12.75
CA TYR A 105 10.78 7.35 14.13
C TYR A 105 9.54 7.92 14.86
N MET A 106 8.32 7.63 14.39
CA MET A 106 7.10 8.15 15.02
C MET A 106 6.69 7.36 16.26
N ILE A 107 7.15 6.11 16.37
CA ILE A 107 6.88 5.21 17.49
C ILE A 107 8.14 4.46 17.91
N THR A 108 8.19 4.01 19.17
CA THR A 108 9.33 3.24 19.68
C THR A 108 9.27 1.78 19.24
N ARG A 109 10.36 1.04 19.47
CA ARG A 109 10.41 -0.42 19.25
C ARG A 109 9.40 -1.17 20.13
N GLY A 110 9.19 -0.70 21.35
CA GLY A 110 8.20 -1.26 22.28
C GLY A 110 6.78 -1.07 21.75
N ASP A 111 6.45 0.15 21.34
CA ASP A 111 5.14 0.49 20.77
C ASP A 111 4.88 -0.33 19.50
N ALA A 112 5.87 -0.43 18.60
CA ALA A 112 5.76 -1.23 17.39
C ALA A 112 5.48 -2.70 17.70
N ARG A 113 6.12 -3.27 18.73
CA ARG A 113 5.86 -4.66 19.16
C ARG A 113 4.43 -4.83 19.64
N THR A 114 3.93 -3.95 20.50
CA THR A 114 2.57 -4.00 21.02
C THR A 114 1.55 -3.87 19.89
N LEU A 115 1.68 -2.85 19.05
CA LEU A 115 0.77 -2.58 17.95
C LEU A 115 0.79 -3.71 16.90
N LEU A 116 1.95 -4.31 16.60
CA LEU A 116 2.02 -5.46 15.69
C LEU A 116 1.28 -6.68 16.26
N SER A 117 1.34 -6.92 17.57
CA SER A 117 0.59 -8.00 18.23
C SER A 117 -0.92 -7.72 18.17
N GLU A 118 -1.33 -6.49 18.44
CA GLU A 118 -2.75 -6.06 18.38
C GLU A 118 -3.36 -6.20 16.99
N VAL A 119 -2.61 -5.89 15.92
CA VAL A 119 -3.06 -6.09 14.53
C VAL A 119 -2.94 -7.55 14.05
N GLY A 120 -2.56 -8.47 14.94
CA GLY A 120 -2.60 -9.92 14.70
C GLY A 120 -1.33 -10.53 14.14
N VAL A 121 -0.18 -9.84 14.21
CA VAL A 121 1.11 -10.44 13.85
C VAL A 121 1.52 -11.43 14.94
N ARG A 122 1.90 -12.65 14.53
CA ARG A 122 2.38 -13.68 15.45
C ARG A 122 3.64 -13.21 16.17
N ASP A 123 3.68 -13.37 17.49
CA ASP A 123 4.77 -12.91 18.36
C ASP A 123 6.17 -13.35 17.90
N GLU A 124 6.28 -14.59 17.40
CA GLU A 124 7.51 -15.17 16.85
C GLU A 124 8.07 -14.37 15.64
N ASN A 125 7.20 -13.70 14.88
CA ASN A 125 7.57 -12.95 13.68
C ASN A 125 7.83 -11.46 13.98
N ILE A 126 7.32 -10.93 15.09
CA ILE A 126 7.38 -9.49 15.40
C ILE A 126 8.83 -9.00 15.45
N SER A 127 9.71 -9.75 16.12
CA SER A 127 11.13 -9.36 16.25
C SER A 127 11.82 -9.26 14.89
N PHE A 128 11.57 -10.23 14.01
CA PHE A 128 12.12 -10.25 12.65
C PHE A 128 11.59 -9.09 11.80
N ILE A 129 10.29 -8.79 11.89
CA ILE A 129 9.65 -7.68 11.15
C ILE A 129 10.23 -6.34 11.56
N ILE A 130 10.35 -6.09 12.88
CA ILE A 130 10.93 -4.87 13.41
C ILE A 130 12.38 -4.72 12.97
N SER A 131 13.19 -5.79 13.10
CA SER A 131 14.61 -5.75 12.70
C SER A 131 14.76 -5.49 11.19
N SER A 132 13.89 -6.08 10.37
CA SER A 132 13.86 -5.81 8.91
C SER A 132 13.53 -4.34 8.61
N ALA A 133 12.68 -3.71 9.40
CA ALA A 133 12.37 -2.29 9.28
C ALA A 133 13.52 -1.39 9.74
N GLU A 134 14.28 -1.80 10.77
CA GLU A 134 15.53 -1.14 11.18
C GLU A 134 16.55 -1.14 10.04
N TYR A 135 16.80 -2.29 9.40
CA TYR A 135 17.73 -2.36 8.26
C TYR A 135 17.30 -1.49 7.09
N LYS A 136 16.01 -1.50 6.73
CA LYS A 136 15.49 -0.64 5.65
C LYS A 136 15.70 0.84 5.96
N ARG A 137 15.50 1.23 7.22
CA ARG A 137 15.73 2.61 7.68
C ARG A 137 17.19 3.03 7.53
N GLU A 138 18.12 2.17 7.91
CA GLU A 138 19.56 2.42 7.74
C GLU A 138 19.95 2.55 6.26
N TRP A 139 19.35 1.72 5.40
CA TRP A 139 19.54 1.82 3.95
C TRP A 139 19.01 3.14 3.40
N GLU A 140 17.79 3.54 3.75
CA GLU A 140 17.20 4.82 3.34
C GLU A 140 18.04 6.02 3.79
N LEU A 141 18.58 5.99 5.02
CA LEU A 141 19.48 7.02 5.52
C LEU A 141 20.77 7.09 4.69
N THR A 142 21.34 5.93 4.35
CA THR A 142 22.55 5.83 3.54
C THR A 142 22.30 6.37 2.13
N GLU A 143 21.21 5.99 1.48
CA GLU A 143 20.80 6.51 0.17
C GLU A 143 20.58 8.02 0.18
N SER A 144 19.97 8.55 1.24
CA SER A 144 19.79 10.00 1.41
C SER A 144 21.14 10.72 1.50
N ARG A 145 22.10 10.17 2.24
CA ARG A 145 23.47 10.72 2.34
C ARG A 145 24.21 10.65 1.00
N ILE A 146 24.12 9.53 0.28
CA ILE A 146 24.67 9.38 -1.07
C ILE A 146 24.10 10.46 -1.99
N SER A 147 22.77 10.65 -1.96
CA SER A 147 22.09 11.66 -2.77
C SER A 147 22.53 13.09 -2.45
N ALA A 148 22.75 13.40 -1.17
CA ALA A 148 23.28 14.69 -0.75
C ALA A 148 24.72 14.93 -1.26
N ILE A 149 25.58 13.92 -1.18
CA ILE A 149 26.95 13.99 -1.71
C ILE A 149 26.92 14.19 -3.23
N ARG A 150 26.10 13.42 -3.96
CA ARG A 150 25.89 13.58 -5.41
C ARG A 150 25.52 15.01 -5.77
N ASN A 151 24.57 15.61 -5.06
CA ASN A 151 24.12 16.98 -5.33
C ASN A 151 25.26 18.00 -5.18
N LEU A 152 26.10 17.84 -4.15
CA LEU A 152 27.26 18.71 -3.92
C LEU A 152 28.37 18.48 -4.96
N TYR A 153 28.57 17.25 -5.42
CA TYR A 153 29.47 16.92 -6.53
C TYR A 153 29.00 17.57 -7.84
N LYS A 154 27.72 17.38 -8.24
CA LYS A 154 27.13 18.01 -9.44
C LYS A 154 27.20 19.54 -9.42
N LYS A 155 27.14 20.15 -8.23
CA LYS A 155 27.29 21.61 -8.06
C LYS A 155 28.75 22.09 -8.08
N ARG A 156 29.71 21.19 -8.33
CA ARG A 156 31.16 21.44 -8.29
C ARG A 156 31.66 21.97 -6.95
N VAL A 157 30.89 21.75 -5.87
CA VAL A 157 31.30 22.08 -4.50
C VAL A 157 32.27 21.01 -3.99
N TYR A 158 32.07 19.75 -4.39
CA TYR A 158 33.00 18.66 -4.18
C TYR A 158 33.67 18.28 -5.48
N ASP A 159 34.99 18.10 -5.43
CA ASP A 159 35.73 17.40 -6.47
C ASP A 159 35.60 15.87 -6.28
N GLU A 160 36.14 15.11 -7.23
CA GLU A 160 36.07 13.64 -7.23
C GLU A 160 36.66 13.03 -5.95
N ASN A 161 37.81 13.54 -5.49
CA ASN A 161 38.51 13.02 -4.33
C ASN A 161 37.70 13.23 -3.04
N VAL A 162 37.12 14.42 -2.88
CA VAL A 162 36.28 14.78 -1.73
C VAL A 162 34.99 13.96 -1.73
N ALA A 163 34.34 13.81 -2.89
CA ALA A 163 33.11 13.02 -3.02
C ALA A 163 33.36 11.54 -2.71
N ARG A 164 34.41 10.95 -3.28
CA ARG A 164 34.85 9.57 -3.02
C ARG A 164 35.18 9.34 -1.55
N GLY A 165 35.94 10.26 -0.92
CA GLY A 165 36.26 10.19 0.50
C GLY A 165 35.01 10.20 1.40
N LYS A 166 34.02 11.04 1.07
CA LYS A 166 32.75 11.09 1.80
C LYS A 166 31.90 9.84 1.61
N LEU A 167 31.91 9.24 0.42
CA LEU A 167 31.21 7.97 0.16
C LEU A 167 31.84 6.80 0.92
N LEU A 168 33.17 6.73 0.97
CA LEU A 168 33.88 5.72 1.75
C LEU A 168 33.62 5.87 3.26
N ALA A 169 33.45 7.10 3.75
CA ALA A 169 33.07 7.35 5.14
C ALA A 169 31.62 6.93 5.49
N LEU A 170 30.82 6.48 4.50
CA LEU A 170 29.53 5.84 4.71
C LEU A 170 29.65 4.30 4.78
N ASP A 171 30.86 3.76 4.95
CA ASP A 171 31.17 2.32 4.96
C ASP A 171 30.73 1.58 3.69
N LEU A 172 30.66 2.29 2.55
CA LEU A 172 30.36 1.69 1.26
C LEU A 172 31.57 0.92 0.72
N ALA A 173 31.33 -0.27 0.16
CA ALA A 173 32.37 -1.05 -0.50
C ALA A 173 32.95 -0.29 -1.71
N SER A 174 34.26 -0.35 -1.91
CA SER A 174 34.97 0.38 -2.98
C SER A 174 34.35 0.19 -4.38
N PRO A 175 33.96 -1.03 -4.82
CA PRO A 175 33.33 -1.21 -6.13
C PRO A 175 32.03 -0.42 -6.30
N ARG A 176 31.26 -0.26 -5.21
CA ARG A 176 30.03 0.53 -5.21
C ARG A 176 30.34 2.02 -5.33
N VAL A 177 31.38 2.49 -4.66
CA VAL A 177 31.85 3.88 -4.77
C VAL A 177 32.32 4.17 -6.20
N ASP A 178 33.11 3.27 -6.80
CA ASP A 178 33.59 3.39 -8.18
C ASP A 178 32.42 3.51 -9.17
N SER A 179 31.43 2.62 -9.04
CA SER A 179 30.22 2.64 -9.88
C SER A 179 29.41 3.94 -9.74
N LEU A 180 29.26 4.45 -8.50
CA LEU A 180 28.57 5.73 -8.26
C LEU A 180 29.33 6.91 -8.88
N MET A 181 30.65 6.95 -8.71
CA MET A 181 31.48 8.04 -9.25
C MET A 181 31.50 8.03 -10.78
N GLU A 182 31.58 6.85 -11.41
CA GLU A 182 31.48 6.71 -12.87
C GLU A 182 30.12 7.21 -13.37
N GLN A 183 29.03 6.81 -12.71
CA GLN A 183 27.69 7.29 -13.04
C GLN A 183 27.60 8.81 -12.94
N TRP A 184 28.09 9.42 -11.86
CA TRP A 184 27.99 10.87 -11.65
C TRP A 184 28.88 11.66 -12.61
N TYR A 185 30.01 11.11 -13.02
CA TYR A 185 30.88 11.73 -14.01
C TYR A 185 30.22 11.79 -15.39
N ILE A 186 29.53 10.72 -15.80
CA ILE A 186 28.74 10.71 -17.04
C ILE A 186 27.63 11.77 -16.94
N GLU A 187 26.91 11.79 -15.82
CA GLU A 187 25.83 12.76 -15.60
C GLU A 187 26.30 14.22 -15.57
N ASP A 188 27.51 14.51 -15.07
CA ASP A 188 28.09 15.87 -15.05
C ASP A 188 28.58 16.29 -16.44
N LYS A 189 29.15 15.35 -17.22
CA LYS A 189 29.58 15.62 -18.60
C LYS A 189 28.44 15.81 -19.59
N ASP A 190 27.34 15.09 -19.37
CA ASP A 190 26.14 15.21 -20.18
C ASP A 190 25.26 16.39 -19.73
N GLU A 191 25.66 17.18 -18.72
CA GLU A 191 24.93 18.42 -18.42
C GLU A 191 25.04 19.39 -19.59
N PRO A 192 23.91 19.76 -20.22
CA PRO A 192 23.93 20.75 -21.28
C PRO A 192 24.50 22.06 -20.73
N PRO A 193 25.29 22.79 -21.53
CA PRO A 193 25.82 24.08 -21.12
C PRO A 193 24.70 24.98 -20.61
N ARG A 194 24.99 25.78 -19.57
CA ARG A 194 24.05 26.80 -19.11
C ARG A 194 23.98 27.92 -20.14
N TYR A 195 23.00 27.83 -21.03
CA TYR A 195 22.67 28.90 -21.96
C TYR A 195 21.92 30.02 -21.25
N TRP A 196 22.01 31.24 -21.79
CA TRP A 196 21.16 32.34 -21.33
C TRP A 196 19.68 32.01 -21.56
N THR A 197 18.78 32.58 -20.75
CA THR A 197 17.35 32.44 -21.05
C THR A 197 17.01 33.19 -22.34
N THR A 198 15.91 32.82 -23.01
CA THR A 198 15.43 33.55 -24.20
C THR A 198 15.34 35.06 -23.97
N ALA A 199 14.75 35.46 -22.84
CA ALA A 199 14.64 36.87 -22.46
C ALA A 199 15.99 37.55 -22.28
N GLN A 200 16.96 36.89 -21.64
CA GLN A 200 18.33 37.41 -21.48
C GLN A 200 19.02 37.55 -22.84
N THR A 201 18.97 36.52 -23.68
CA THR A 201 19.58 36.54 -25.01
C THR A 201 19.03 37.68 -25.87
N LEU A 202 17.71 37.88 -25.88
CA LEU A 202 17.08 38.98 -26.62
C LEU A 202 17.41 40.36 -26.05
N SER A 203 17.47 40.50 -24.71
CA SER A 203 17.92 41.75 -24.07
C SER A 203 19.37 42.08 -24.45
N PHE A 204 20.26 41.08 -24.43
CA PHE A 204 21.67 41.28 -24.77
C PHE A 204 21.89 41.63 -26.25
N ILE A 205 21.06 41.10 -27.16
CA ILE A 205 21.07 41.53 -28.58
C ILE A 205 20.63 43.00 -28.67
N LYS A 206 19.52 43.36 -28.02
CA LYS A 206 18.94 44.71 -28.06
C LYS A 206 19.87 45.77 -27.46
N GLU A 207 20.55 45.42 -26.37
CA GLU A 207 21.55 46.28 -25.70
C GLU A 207 22.91 46.29 -26.43
N GLY A 208 23.07 45.51 -27.51
CA GLY A 208 24.31 45.43 -28.28
C GLY A 208 25.46 44.73 -27.55
N LEU A 209 25.17 44.02 -26.46
CA LEU A 209 26.15 43.26 -25.67
C LEU A 209 26.61 41.99 -26.40
N ILE A 210 25.78 41.46 -27.31
CA ILE A 210 26.11 40.34 -28.21
C ILE A 210 25.60 40.61 -29.64
N THR A 211 26.22 39.99 -30.64
CA THR A 211 25.79 40.12 -32.04
C THR A 211 24.51 39.32 -32.32
N ALA A 212 23.75 39.74 -33.35
CA ALA A 212 22.55 39.03 -33.79
C ALA A 212 22.84 37.56 -34.16
N ASP A 213 23.97 37.29 -34.82
CA ASP A 213 24.38 35.92 -35.18
C ASP A 213 24.75 35.09 -33.95
N ARG A 214 25.39 35.70 -32.95
CA ARG A 214 25.69 35.03 -31.67
C ARG A 214 24.42 34.71 -30.91
N GLY A 215 23.44 35.61 -30.93
CA GLY A 215 22.13 35.40 -30.31
C GLY A 215 21.30 34.31 -31.00
N ARG A 216 21.33 34.23 -32.34
CA ARG A 216 20.72 33.12 -33.11
C ARG A 216 21.34 31.77 -32.76
N LEU A 217 22.66 31.71 -32.62
CA LEU A 217 23.37 30.51 -32.18
C LEU A 217 22.98 30.11 -30.76
N GLU A 218 22.84 31.07 -29.86
CA GLU A 218 22.41 30.81 -28.48
C GLU A 218 20.96 30.28 -28.41
N LEU A 219 20.03 30.88 -29.17
CA LEU A 219 18.64 30.39 -29.26
C LEU A 219 18.55 28.99 -29.89
N SER A 220 19.38 28.68 -30.88
CA SER A 220 19.52 27.34 -31.45
C SER A 220 20.02 26.34 -30.41
N ASN A 221 21.05 26.72 -29.64
CA ASN A 221 21.61 25.88 -28.58
C ASN A 221 20.64 25.61 -27.42
N ILE A 222 19.71 26.54 -27.15
CA ILE A 222 18.60 26.36 -26.18
C ILE A 222 17.52 25.41 -26.72
N GLY A 223 17.50 25.13 -28.03
CA GLY A 223 16.62 24.14 -28.66
C GLY A 223 15.50 24.73 -29.53
N TYR A 224 15.56 26.01 -29.92
CA TYR A 224 14.60 26.58 -30.88
C TYR A 224 14.94 26.21 -32.32
N ASP A 225 13.92 25.97 -33.13
CA ASP A 225 14.08 25.80 -34.58
C ASP A 225 14.28 27.15 -35.29
N ALA A 226 14.62 27.09 -36.58
CA ALA A 226 14.90 28.28 -37.39
C ALA A 226 13.70 29.24 -37.50
N GLU A 227 12.47 28.73 -37.47
CA GLU A 227 11.24 29.53 -37.57
C GLU A 227 11.05 30.38 -36.32
N HIS A 228 11.10 29.76 -35.13
CA HIS A 228 10.96 30.46 -33.85
C HIS A 228 12.08 31.46 -33.62
N ILE A 229 13.33 31.11 -33.98
CA ILE A 229 14.46 32.04 -33.90
C ILE A 229 14.20 33.29 -34.75
N ASN A 230 13.73 33.13 -35.99
CA ASN A 230 13.45 34.27 -36.86
C ASN A 230 12.38 35.20 -36.30
N ILE A 231 11.30 34.64 -35.73
CA ILE A 231 10.23 35.41 -35.09
C ILE A 231 10.76 36.19 -33.88
N TYR A 232 11.55 35.57 -33.00
CA TYR A 232 12.15 36.24 -31.86
C TYR A 232 13.11 37.37 -32.28
N MET A 233 13.91 37.14 -33.32
CA MET A 233 14.84 38.14 -33.84
C MET A 233 14.11 39.33 -34.48
N GLU A 234 12.98 39.12 -35.14
CA GLU A 234 12.13 40.20 -35.68
C GLU A 234 11.40 40.98 -34.59
N ALA A 235 10.88 40.30 -33.57
CA ALA A 235 10.19 40.92 -32.44
C ALA A 235 11.13 41.72 -31.50
N SER A 236 12.45 41.47 -31.57
CA SER A 236 13.47 42.13 -30.75
C SER A 236 14.15 43.34 -31.39
N LYS A 237 13.87 43.64 -32.68
CA LYS A 237 14.29 44.88 -33.36
C LYS A 237 13.57 46.10 -32.80
#